data_AF-A0A814BC99-F1
#
_entry.id   AF-A0A814BC99-F1
#
_cell.length_a   1.000
_cell.length_b   1.000
_cell.length_c   1.000
_cell.angle_alpha   90.00
_cell.angle_beta   90.00
_cell.angle_gamma   90.00
#
_symmetry.space_group_name_H-M   'P 1'
#
loop_
_entity.id
_entity.type
_entity.pdbx_description
1 polymer ?
#
loop_
_entity_poly.entity_id
_entity_poly.type
_entity_poly.pdbx_seq_one_letter_code
_entity_poly.pdbx_strand_id
1 'polypeptide(L)'
;MMFFRQRGKILIDAMLDYHPIHLMTLFLNPRTRKMKQCTNSQRQSCLEYIKQEMIMFDAFDSDTQSIDNSDISKRKTYDKQNITDRIMQQYYEEEDEYDDLPVTTTAIHQAEIDNYLKFGIYKSNESCSANASPSSDQEYNPLHFWKQNHSLYPRLAKIAKRVFAVPATSAAVEREFSLAGNIVTKKRSKLSSETVNDIIFQNSFEKYKRKNAQNK
;
A
#
# COMPACT_ATOMS: atom_id res chain seq x y z
N MET A 1 -4.05 25.64 30.96
CA MET A 1 -4.11 24.38 30.19
C MET A 1 -3.48 24.42 28.78
N MET A 2 -3.18 25.57 28.16
CA MET A 2 -2.58 25.62 26.81
C MET A 2 -1.09 25.23 26.75
N PHE A 3 -0.29 25.54 27.78
CA PHE A 3 1.16 25.31 27.78
C PHE A 3 1.57 23.83 27.68
N PHE A 4 0.85 22.92 28.35
CA PHE A 4 1.16 21.48 28.31
C PHE A 4 0.82 20.85 26.96
N ARG A 5 -0.24 21.33 26.29
CA ARG A 5 -0.60 20.87 24.94
C ARG A 5 0.44 21.27 23.90
N GLN A 6 0.98 22.49 24.02
CA GLN A 6 1.98 22.99 23.09
C GLN A 6 3.34 22.33 23.30
N ARG A 7 3.78 22.13 24.54
CA ARG A 7 4.99 21.35 24.85
C ARG A 7 4.86 19.88 24.44
N GLY A 8 3.70 19.27 24.69
CA GLY A 8 3.42 17.90 24.26
C GLY A 8 3.50 17.76 22.74
N LYS A 9 2.96 18.72 21.99
CA LYS A 9 3.07 18.73 20.53
C LYS A 9 4.52 18.81 20.04
N ILE A 10 5.32 19.70 20.63
CA ILE A 10 6.74 19.85 20.26
C ILE A 10 7.53 18.57 20.55
N LEU A 11 7.28 17.91 21.68
CA LEU A 11 7.95 16.65 22.03
C LEU A 11 7.54 15.51 21.10
N ILE A 12 6.24 15.41 20.77
CA ILE A 12 5.73 14.41 19.81
C ILE A 12 6.33 14.66 18.43
N ASP A 13 6.32 15.90 17.95
CA ASP A 13 6.86 16.27 16.63
C ASP A 13 8.39 16.05 16.55
N ALA A 14 9.13 16.16 17.65
CA ALA A 14 10.57 15.91 17.70
C ALA A 14 10.94 14.43 17.86
N MET A 15 10.01 13.57 18.27
CA MET A 15 10.28 12.17 18.62
C MET A 15 9.63 11.17 17.65
N LEU A 16 8.67 11.61 16.83
CA LEU A 16 8.02 10.80 15.81
C LEU A 16 8.54 11.11 14.42
N ASP A 17 9.37 10.22 13.90
CA ASP A 17 9.71 10.18 12.49
C ASP A 17 8.58 9.50 11.71
N TYR A 18 7.94 10.25 10.82
CA TYR A 18 6.86 9.73 9.98
C TYR A 18 7.44 9.06 8.74
N HIS A 19 7.28 7.74 8.64
CA HIS A 19 7.54 7.04 7.38
C HIS A 19 6.54 7.51 6.29
N PRO A 20 6.95 7.65 5.02
CA PRO A 20 6.08 8.07 3.92
C PRO A 20 4.76 7.28 3.84
N ILE A 21 4.80 5.98 4.12
CA ILE A 21 3.62 5.11 4.12
C ILE A 21 2.52 5.58 5.09
N HIS A 22 2.87 6.18 6.23
CA HIS A 22 1.90 6.68 7.19
C HIS A 22 1.13 7.88 6.62
N LEU A 23 1.85 8.80 5.96
CA LEU A 23 1.23 9.95 5.30
C LEU A 23 0.36 9.52 4.12
N MET A 24 0.84 8.56 3.32
CA MET A 24 0.07 7.98 2.22
C MET A 24 -1.22 7.31 2.72
N THR A 25 -1.13 6.56 3.82
CA THR A 25 -2.30 5.91 4.46
C THR A 25 -3.36 6.94 4.85
N LEU A 26 -2.93 8.06 5.43
CA LEU A 26 -3.83 9.15 5.82
C LEU A 26 -4.51 9.81 4.61
N PHE A 27 -3.76 10.00 3.52
CA PHE A 27 -4.31 10.55 2.28
C PHE A 27 -5.30 9.59 1.59
N LEU A 28 -4.93 8.31 1.47
CA LEU A 28 -5.71 7.29 0.78
C LEU A 28 -6.95 6.85 1.55
N ASN A 29 -7.05 7.20 2.83
CA ASN A 29 -8.27 6.98 3.58
C ASN A 29 -9.31 8.08 3.23
N PRO A 30 -10.49 7.72 2.68
CA PRO A 30 -11.46 8.71 2.21
C PRO A 30 -11.97 9.66 3.32
N ARG A 31 -11.89 9.24 4.60
CA ARG A 31 -12.27 10.04 5.78
C ARG A 31 -11.25 11.14 6.07
N THR A 32 -9.97 10.84 5.87
CA THR A 32 -8.84 11.69 6.29
C THR A 32 -8.07 12.33 5.14
N ARG A 33 -8.50 12.14 3.88
CA ARG A 33 -7.85 12.66 2.65
C ARG A 33 -7.44 14.14 2.66
N LYS A 34 -8.17 15.00 3.39
CA LYS A 34 -7.85 16.45 3.50
C LYS A 34 -6.67 16.73 4.44
N MET A 35 -6.15 15.71 5.13
CA MET A 35 -5.02 15.77 6.05
C MET A 35 -5.07 17.00 6.99
N LYS A 36 -6.25 17.30 7.55
CA LYS A 36 -6.50 18.54 8.32
C LYS A 36 -5.53 18.72 9.49
N GLN A 37 -5.00 17.61 10.01
CA GLN A 37 -4.10 17.58 11.17
C GLN A 37 -2.61 17.68 10.79
N CYS A 38 -2.25 17.50 9.50
CA CYS A 38 -0.87 17.56 9.02
C CYS A 38 -0.47 18.98 8.59
N THR A 39 0.82 19.30 8.67
CA THR A 39 1.39 20.55 8.17
C THR A 39 1.39 20.60 6.65
N ASN A 40 1.45 21.80 6.05
CA ASN A 40 1.48 21.94 4.59
C ASN A 40 2.69 21.24 3.95
N SER A 41 3.85 21.27 4.62
CA SER A 41 5.04 20.56 4.19
C SER A 41 4.81 19.04 4.15
N GLN A 42 4.25 18.45 5.20
CA GLN A 42 3.90 17.01 5.22
C GLN A 42 2.93 16.63 4.11
N ARG A 43 1.97 17.50 3.79
CA ARG A 43 1.03 17.26 2.68
C ARG A 43 1.74 17.28 1.33
N GLN A 44 2.64 18.24 1.11
CA GLN A 44 3.43 18.33 -0.12
C GLN A 44 4.32 17.10 -0.28
N SER A 45 5.05 16.70 0.76
CA SER A 45 5.86 15.47 0.75
C SER A 45 5.01 14.24 0.43
N CYS A 46 3.83 14.11 1.04
CA CYS A 46 2.90 13.01 0.75
C CYS A 46 2.49 12.95 -0.73
N LEU A 47 2.12 14.09 -1.31
CA LEU A 47 1.74 14.16 -2.72
C LEU A 47 2.91 13.83 -3.65
N GLU A 48 4.12 14.29 -3.31
CA GLU A 48 5.34 13.96 -4.06
C GLU A 48 5.61 12.45 -4.05
N TYR A 49 5.56 11.82 -2.88
CA TYR A 49 5.70 10.36 -2.78
C TYR A 49 4.64 9.62 -3.59
N ILE A 50 3.38 10.07 -3.55
CA ILE A 50 2.31 9.44 -4.33
C ILE A 50 2.58 9.58 -5.83
N LYS A 51 3.03 10.74 -6.30
CA LYS A 51 3.39 10.94 -7.71
C LYS A 51 4.51 10.02 -8.15
N GLN A 52 5.58 9.92 -7.35
CA GLN A 52 6.68 9.00 -7.61
C GLN A 52 6.19 7.55 -7.69
N GLU A 53 5.32 7.13 -6.78
CA GLU A 53 4.70 5.81 -6.82
C GLU A 53 3.83 5.59 -8.05
N MET A 54 3.06 6.59 -8.49
CA MET A 54 2.27 6.51 -9.72
C MET A 54 3.15 6.34 -10.95
N ILE A 55 4.28 7.06 -11.03
CA ILE A 55 5.28 6.92 -12.10
C ILE A 55 5.89 5.51 -12.10
N MET A 56 6.27 4.99 -10.94
CA MET A 56 6.83 3.63 -10.81
C MET A 56 5.85 2.54 -11.26
N PHE A 57 4.56 2.71 -10.98
CA PHE A 57 3.53 1.77 -11.43
C PHE A 57 3.31 1.81 -12.94
N ASP A 58 3.32 3.00 -13.55
CA ASP A 58 3.15 3.15 -14.99
C ASP A 58 4.35 2.56 -15.76
N ALA A 59 5.58 2.72 -15.23
CA ALA A 59 6.79 2.11 -15.80
C ALA A 59 6.79 0.56 -15.72
N PHE A 60 6.25 0.00 -14.63
CA PHE A 60 6.16 -1.46 -14.47
C PHE A 60 5.13 -2.09 -15.43
N ASP A 61 4.02 -1.39 -15.67
CA ASP A 61 2.99 -1.86 -16.60
C ASP A 61 3.49 -1.83 -18.06
N SER A 62 4.38 -0.90 -18.44
CA SER A 62 5.01 -0.89 -19.78
C SER A 62 5.94 -2.08 -20.00
N ASP A 63 6.71 -2.51 -18.99
CA ASP A 63 7.60 -3.67 -19.11
C ASP A 63 6.82 -4.99 -19.21
N THR A 64 5.68 -5.08 -18.53
CA THR A 64 4.85 -6.31 -18.52
C THR A 64 4.19 -6.58 -19.87
N GLN A 65 4.02 -5.56 -20.73
CA GLN A 65 3.50 -5.72 -22.09
C GLN A 65 4.51 -6.34 -23.07
N SER A 66 5.79 -6.46 -22.68
CA SER A 66 6.86 -7.05 -23.50
C SER A 66 7.15 -8.53 -23.21
N ILE A 67 6.55 -9.11 -22.16
CA ILE A 67 6.78 -10.51 -21.80
C ILE A 67 5.77 -11.40 -22.52
N ASP A 68 6.17 -11.91 -23.68
CA ASP A 68 5.48 -12.98 -24.39
C ASP A 68 5.32 -14.20 -23.45
N ASN A 69 4.11 -14.77 -23.39
CA ASN A 69 3.69 -15.77 -22.38
C ASN A 69 4.32 -17.16 -22.58
N SER A 70 5.45 -17.28 -23.29
CA SER A 70 6.02 -18.56 -23.69
C SER A 70 7.08 -19.15 -22.74
N ASP A 71 7.55 -18.44 -21.71
CA ASP A 71 8.74 -18.90 -20.95
C ASP A 71 8.57 -18.86 -19.42
N ILE A 72 7.57 -19.59 -18.90
CA ILE A 72 7.34 -19.79 -17.44
C ILE A 72 8.42 -20.72 -16.80
N SER A 73 9.24 -21.40 -17.60
CA SER A 73 10.13 -22.48 -17.13
C SER A 73 11.56 -22.06 -16.74
N LYS A 74 11.92 -20.76 -16.73
CA LYS A 74 13.31 -20.30 -16.49
C LYS A 74 13.55 -19.48 -15.22
N ARG A 75 12.66 -19.52 -14.22
CA ARG A 75 12.92 -18.82 -12.94
C ARG A 75 13.97 -19.57 -12.10
N LYS A 76 15.26 -19.30 -12.31
CA LYS A 76 16.34 -19.58 -11.36
C LYS A 76 16.78 -18.30 -10.65
N THR A 77 16.71 -18.37 -9.30
CA THR A 77 17.47 -17.64 -8.27
C THR A 77 17.81 -16.17 -8.51
N TYR A 78 17.12 -15.31 -7.77
CA TYR A 78 17.38 -13.87 -7.64
C TYR A 78 18.75 -13.61 -6.99
N ASP A 79 19.65 -12.98 -7.73
CA ASP A 79 20.82 -12.29 -7.20
C ASP A 79 20.49 -10.80 -7.06
N LYS A 80 20.61 -10.27 -5.85
CA LYS A 80 20.02 -8.99 -5.42
C LYS A 80 21.02 -7.82 -5.50
N GLN A 81 22.08 -7.95 -6.30
CA GLN A 81 23.22 -7.02 -6.29
C GLN A 81 23.58 -6.39 -7.65
N ASN A 82 22.75 -6.50 -8.69
CA ASN A 82 23.11 -5.92 -10.01
C ASN A 82 22.00 -5.17 -10.76
N ILE A 83 20.87 -4.87 -10.11
CA ILE A 83 19.79 -4.07 -10.75
C ILE A 83 20.03 -2.58 -10.51
N THR A 84 20.35 -2.19 -9.27
CA THR A 84 20.60 -0.79 -8.91
C THR A 84 21.86 -0.23 -9.55
N ASP A 85 22.92 -1.03 -9.69
CA ASP A 85 24.20 -0.57 -10.27
C ASP A 85 24.09 -0.36 -11.78
N ARG A 86 23.28 -1.17 -12.48
CA ARG A 86 22.98 -0.97 -13.91
C ARG A 86 22.12 0.27 -14.15
N ILE A 87 21.11 0.50 -13.31
CA ILE A 87 20.24 1.67 -13.41
C ILE A 87 21.02 2.96 -13.13
N MET A 88 21.96 2.94 -12.17
CA MET A 88 22.84 4.08 -11.89
C MET A 88 23.81 4.34 -13.03
N GLN A 89 24.40 3.32 -13.65
CA GLN A 89 25.26 3.51 -14.83
C GLN A 89 24.49 4.09 -16.03
N GLN A 90 23.26 3.63 -16.25
CA GLN A 90 22.40 4.19 -17.30
C GLN A 90 22.03 5.66 -17.02
N TYR A 91 21.93 6.06 -15.75
CA TYR A 91 21.63 7.44 -15.35
C TYR A 91 22.82 8.43 -15.48
N TYR A 92 24.05 7.94 -15.67
CA TYR A 92 25.27 8.77 -15.76
C TYR A 92 25.87 8.86 -17.18
N GLU A 93 25.37 8.10 -18.16
CA GLU A 93 25.92 8.08 -19.54
C GLU A 93 25.08 8.87 -20.57
N GLU A 94 23.94 9.44 -20.18
CA GLU A 94 23.11 10.32 -21.03
C GLU A 94 23.37 11.81 -20.72
N GLU A 95 24.57 12.31 -21.04
CA GLU A 95 24.79 13.74 -21.27
C GLU A 95 24.98 13.94 -22.78
N ASP A 96 23.90 14.27 -23.49
CA ASP A 96 23.84 15.07 -24.73
C ASP A 96 22.55 14.75 -25.50
N GLU A 97 21.44 15.47 -25.22
CA GLU A 97 20.33 15.87 -26.13
C GLU A 97 19.07 16.21 -25.29
N TYR A 98 18.81 17.51 -25.11
CA TYR A 98 17.62 18.04 -24.40
C TYR A 98 16.41 17.99 -25.35
N ASP A 99 15.69 16.87 -25.40
CA ASP A 99 14.42 16.74 -26.11
C ASP A 99 13.30 16.19 -25.20
N ASP A 100 12.18 16.91 -25.17
CA ASP A 100 10.92 16.73 -24.43
C ASP A 100 10.50 15.27 -24.08
N LEU A 101 10.51 14.92 -22.77
CA LEU A 101 9.75 13.80 -22.18
C LEU A 101 8.82 14.31 -21.06
N PRO A 102 7.55 13.85 -20.97
CA PRO A 102 6.45 14.74 -21.30
C PRO A 102 5.65 15.22 -20.09
N VAL A 103 5.31 16.51 -20.12
CA VAL A 103 4.41 17.24 -19.21
C VAL A 103 3.02 16.57 -19.06
N THR A 104 2.64 15.65 -19.94
CA THR A 104 1.31 15.03 -20.01
C THR A 104 1.07 13.91 -18.98
N THR A 105 2.05 13.04 -18.69
CA THR A 105 1.85 11.93 -17.73
C THR A 105 1.69 12.45 -16.29
N THR A 106 2.54 13.40 -15.91
CA THR A 106 2.45 14.09 -14.61
C THR A 106 1.14 14.87 -14.46
N ALA A 107 0.61 15.44 -15.55
CA ALA A 107 -0.68 16.12 -15.55
C ALA A 107 -1.86 15.15 -15.34
N ILE A 108 -1.81 13.96 -15.93
CA ILE A 108 -2.81 12.91 -15.70
C ILE A 108 -2.79 12.44 -14.24
N HIS A 109 -1.60 12.26 -13.65
CA HIS A 109 -1.46 11.87 -12.24
C HIS A 109 -2.03 12.93 -11.31
N GLN A 110 -1.71 14.20 -11.57
CA GLN A 110 -2.24 15.33 -10.82
C GLN A 110 -3.77 15.42 -10.93
N ALA A 111 -4.34 15.23 -12.12
CA ALA A 111 -5.78 15.24 -12.34
C ALA A 111 -6.50 14.14 -11.55
N GLU A 112 -5.94 12.93 -11.48
CA GLU A 112 -6.51 11.82 -10.68
C GLU A 112 -6.52 12.15 -9.18
N ILE A 113 -5.43 12.74 -8.67
CA ILE A 113 -5.29 13.23 -7.29
C ILE A 113 -6.33 14.31 -6.99
N ASP A 114 -6.48 15.29 -7.87
CA ASP A 114 -7.41 16.41 -7.69
C ASP A 114 -8.86 15.93 -7.72
N ASN A 115 -9.19 14.99 -8.60
CA ASN A 115 -10.50 14.34 -8.66
C ASN A 115 -10.82 13.59 -7.35
N TYR A 116 -9.85 12.90 -6.77
CA TYR A 116 -10.03 12.21 -5.48
C TYR A 116 -10.24 13.19 -4.31
N LEU A 117 -9.52 14.32 -4.30
CA LEU A 117 -9.71 15.38 -3.32
C LEU A 117 -11.09 16.05 -3.45
N LYS A 118 -11.58 16.24 -4.68
CA LYS A 118 -12.87 16.88 -5.00
C LYS A 118 -14.08 15.98 -4.72
N PHE A 119 -13.94 14.66 -4.77
CA PHE A 119 -15.03 13.69 -4.57
C PHE A 119 -15.78 13.85 -3.22
N GLY A 120 -15.23 14.59 -2.25
CA GLY A 120 -15.87 14.86 -0.96
C GLY A 120 -17.04 15.82 -0.93
N ILE A 121 -17.55 16.21 -2.09
CA ILE A 121 -18.72 17.08 -2.22
C ILE A 121 -19.98 16.26 -2.57
N TYR A 122 -19.85 15.07 -3.15
CA TYR A 122 -20.98 14.34 -3.78
C TYR A 122 -21.64 13.24 -2.93
N LYS A 123 -21.25 13.07 -1.66
CA LYS A 123 -21.82 12.04 -0.77
C LYS A 123 -22.51 12.59 0.48
N SER A 124 -22.83 13.89 0.51
CA SER A 124 -23.57 14.50 1.63
C SER A 124 -25.07 14.68 1.38
N ASN A 125 -25.61 14.27 0.23
CA ASN A 125 -27.01 14.56 -0.07
C ASN A 125 -27.90 13.41 -0.55
N GLU A 126 -27.43 12.29 -1.08
CA GLU A 126 -28.38 11.25 -1.53
C GLU A 126 -28.00 9.83 -1.08
N SER A 127 -28.94 9.27 -0.29
CA SER A 127 -29.07 7.90 0.22
C SER A 127 -28.45 7.55 1.59
N CYS A 128 -28.69 8.35 2.62
CA CYS A 128 -29.03 7.80 3.94
C CYS A 128 -30.56 7.80 4.06
N SER A 129 -31.18 6.63 3.90
CA SER A 129 -32.54 6.38 4.35
C SER A 129 -32.61 6.71 5.85
N ALA A 130 -33.47 7.65 6.23
CA ALA A 130 -33.58 8.21 7.57
C ALA A 130 -34.08 7.21 8.65
N ASN A 131 -34.09 5.91 8.38
CA ASN A 131 -34.62 4.87 9.27
C ASN A 131 -33.66 3.67 9.49
N ALA A 132 -32.35 3.86 9.39
CA ALA A 132 -31.39 2.85 9.84
C ALA A 132 -30.71 3.33 11.13
N SER A 133 -30.99 2.65 12.24
CA SER A 133 -30.27 2.80 13.50
C SER A 133 -28.74 2.79 13.25
N PRO A 134 -27.95 3.61 13.98
CA PRO A 134 -26.52 3.74 13.76
C PRO A 134 -25.79 2.53 14.35
N SER A 135 -25.87 1.40 13.65
CA SER A 135 -25.18 0.18 14.02
C SER A 135 -24.52 -0.43 12.79
N SER A 136 -23.50 0.23 12.23
CA SER A 136 -22.49 -0.50 11.46
C SER A 136 -21.17 0.28 11.31
N ASP A 137 -20.12 -0.19 11.97
CA ASP A 137 -18.73 0.13 11.61
C ASP A 137 -18.36 -0.35 10.18
N GLN A 138 -19.27 -1.07 9.50
CA GLN A 138 -19.15 -1.48 8.10
C GLN A 138 -19.39 -0.34 7.11
N GLU A 139 -20.00 0.78 7.51
CA GLU A 139 -20.41 1.85 6.60
C GLU A 139 -19.22 2.63 5.99
N TYR A 140 -17.98 2.36 6.43
CA TYR A 140 -16.81 3.05 5.90
C TYR A 140 -15.54 2.19 5.88
N ASN A 141 -15.61 1.04 5.26
CA ASN A 141 -14.41 0.27 4.97
C ASN A 141 -13.63 0.92 3.80
N PRO A 142 -12.40 1.45 4.01
CA PRO A 142 -11.61 2.06 2.92
C PRO A 142 -11.31 1.05 1.80
N LEU A 143 -11.14 -0.23 2.13
CA LEU A 143 -10.92 -1.28 1.12
C LEU A 143 -12.15 -1.44 0.20
N HIS A 144 -13.35 -1.30 0.75
CA HIS A 144 -14.59 -1.36 -0.04
C HIS A 144 -14.71 -0.15 -0.97
N PHE A 145 -14.37 1.04 -0.46
CA PHE A 145 -14.32 2.26 -1.29
C PHE A 145 -13.37 2.09 -2.47
N TRP A 146 -12.15 1.64 -2.25
CA TRP A 146 -11.17 1.45 -3.33
C TRP A 146 -11.57 0.33 -4.28
N LYS A 147 -12.27 -0.71 -3.80
CA LYS A 147 -12.83 -1.76 -4.66
C LYS A 147 -13.91 -1.21 -5.61
N GLN A 148 -14.79 -0.33 -5.13
CA GLN A 148 -15.86 0.27 -5.95
C GLN A 148 -15.32 1.33 -6.92
N ASN A 149 -14.35 2.12 -6.50
CA ASN A 149 -13.84 3.26 -7.26
C ASN A 149 -12.53 2.96 -8.01
N HIS A 150 -12.12 1.69 -8.10
CA HIS A 150 -10.91 1.29 -8.82
C HIS A 150 -10.93 1.75 -10.29
N SER A 151 -12.09 1.71 -10.95
CA SER A 151 -12.22 2.17 -12.35
C SER A 151 -12.11 3.69 -12.50
N LEU A 152 -12.45 4.45 -11.47
CA LEU A 152 -12.35 5.92 -11.46
C LEU A 152 -10.95 6.40 -11.10
N TYR A 153 -10.26 5.63 -10.24
CA TYR A 153 -8.93 5.95 -9.72
C TYR A 153 -7.98 4.75 -9.87
N PRO A 154 -7.60 4.39 -11.11
CA PRO A 154 -6.86 3.15 -11.37
C PRO A 154 -5.49 3.11 -10.68
N ARG A 155 -4.76 4.23 -10.64
CA ARG A 155 -3.42 4.29 -10.03
C ARG A 155 -3.52 4.44 -8.52
N LEU A 156 -4.37 5.34 -8.02
CA LEU A 156 -4.54 5.51 -6.57
C LEU A 156 -5.10 4.24 -5.92
N ALA A 157 -5.97 3.48 -6.60
CA ALA A 157 -6.47 2.22 -6.08
C ALA A 157 -5.39 1.14 -5.99
N LYS A 158 -4.45 1.08 -6.94
CA LYS A 158 -3.27 0.19 -6.85
C LYS A 158 -2.40 0.54 -5.64
N ILE A 159 -2.12 1.83 -5.44
CA ILE A 159 -1.35 2.31 -4.30
C ILE A 159 -2.10 2.01 -2.99
N ALA A 160 -3.39 2.30 -2.91
CA ALA A 160 -4.23 2.01 -1.74
C ALA A 160 -4.24 0.53 -1.38
N LYS A 161 -4.33 -0.35 -2.38
CA LYS A 161 -4.26 -1.80 -2.17
C LYS A 161 -2.93 -2.21 -1.54
N ARG A 162 -1.80 -1.65 -2.00
CA ARG A 162 -0.47 -1.95 -1.45
C ARG A 162 -0.30 -1.41 -0.04
N VAL A 163 -0.69 -0.16 0.18
CA VAL A 163 -0.56 0.52 1.48
C VAL A 163 -1.43 -0.17 2.55
N PHE A 164 -2.68 -0.48 2.24
CA PHE A 164 -3.57 -1.16 3.19
C PHE A 164 -3.32 -2.67 3.32
N ALA A 165 -2.50 -3.27 2.46
CA ALA A 165 -2.08 -4.66 2.63
C ALA A 165 -1.05 -4.82 3.76
N VAL A 166 -0.36 -3.73 4.15
CA VAL A 166 0.59 -3.77 5.26
C VAL A 166 -0.18 -3.94 6.57
N PRO A 167 0.07 -5.02 7.33
CA PRO A 167 -0.56 -5.20 8.62
C PRO A 167 -0.06 -4.14 9.60
N ALA A 168 -0.97 -3.60 10.41
CA ALA A 168 -0.62 -2.59 11.41
C ALA A 168 0.25 -3.15 12.55
N THR A 169 0.26 -4.48 12.75
CA THR A 169 0.96 -5.13 13.86
C THR A 169 1.63 -6.43 13.40
N SER A 170 2.71 -6.80 14.10
CA SER A 170 3.39 -8.09 13.99
C SER A 170 2.56 -9.25 14.54
N ALA A 171 1.46 -8.99 15.26
CA ALA A 171 0.65 -10.00 15.94
C ALA A 171 0.15 -11.12 15.02
N ALA A 172 -0.13 -10.82 13.75
CA ALA A 172 -0.51 -11.84 12.77
C ALA A 172 0.64 -12.83 12.52
N VAL A 173 1.86 -12.32 12.40
CA VAL A 173 3.07 -13.11 12.18
C VAL A 173 3.46 -13.87 13.45
N GLU A 174 3.39 -13.21 14.62
CA GLU A 174 3.63 -13.84 15.93
C GLU A 174 2.71 -15.02 16.19
N ARG A 175 1.44 -14.94 15.78
CA ARG A 175 0.49 -16.05 15.88
C ARG A 175 0.93 -17.24 15.05
N GLU A 176 1.38 -17.02 13.82
CA GLU A 176 1.88 -18.10 12.96
C GLU A 176 3.23 -18.65 13.48
N PHE A 177 4.10 -17.81 14.04
CA PHE A 177 5.32 -18.29 14.71
C PHE A 177 5.04 -19.08 15.99
N SER A 178 4.01 -18.72 16.74
CA SER A 178 3.56 -19.50 17.91
C SER A 178 3.07 -20.89 17.47
N LEU A 179 2.36 -20.97 16.34
CA LEU A 179 1.98 -22.26 15.75
C LEU A 179 3.20 -23.06 15.28
N ALA A 180 4.18 -22.38 14.66
CA ALA A 180 5.46 -23.00 14.27
C ALA A 180 6.21 -23.57 15.49
N GLY A 181 6.20 -22.86 16.62
CA GLY A 181 6.78 -23.33 17.89
C GLY A 181 6.11 -24.61 18.40
N ASN A 182 4.82 -24.81 18.14
CA ASN A 182 4.13 -26.06 18.48
C ASN A 182 4.48 -27.22 17.53
N ILE A 183 4.92 -26.93 16.30
CA ILE A 183 5.38 -27.94 15.33
C ILE A 183 6.80 -28.38 15.68
N VAL A 184 7.69 -27.40 15.92
CA VAL A 184 9.11 -27.60 16.26
C VAL A 184 9.25 -27.78 17.77
N THR A 185 8.97 -28.98 18.25
CA THR A 185 9.13 -29.35 19.68
C THR A 185 10.36 -30.22 19.89
N LYS A 186 10.88 -30.28 21.13
CA LYS A 186 12.04 -31.13 21.49
C LYS A 186 11.86 -32.60 21.10
N LYS A 187 10.61 -33.10 21.08
CA LYS A 187 10.28 -34.48 20.67
C LYS A 187 10.21 -34.66 19.14
N ARG A 188 10.05 -33.57 18.38
CA ARG A 188 9.96 -33.54 16.90
C ARG A 188 11.15 -32.77 16.29
N SER A 189 12.33 -32.89 16.88
CA SER A 189 13.54 -32.17 16.46
C SER A 189 14.18 -32.69 15.16
N LYS A 190 13.65 -33.76 14.58
CA LYS A 190 14.13 -34.35 13.30
C LYS A 190 13.47 -33.78 12.05
N LEU A 191 12.53 -32.84 12.18
CA LEU A 191 11.92 -32.19 11.02
C LEU A 191 12.93 -31.25 10.36
N SER A 192 13.05 -31.31 9.04
CA SER A 192 13.82 -30.33 8.28
C SER A 192 13.10 -28.97 8.27
N SER A 193 13.85 -27.88 8.09
CA SER A 193 13.30 -26.53 7.98
C SER A 193 12.31 -26.40 6.82
N GLU A 194 12.57 -27.07 5.70
CA GLU A 194 11.70 -27.11 4.52
C GLU A 194 10.35 -27.74 4.85
N THR A 195 10.35 -28.90 5.50
CA THR A 195 9.10 -29.58 5.89
C THR A 195 8.29 -28.76 6.89
N VAL A 196 8.94 -28.04 7.81
CA VAL A 196 8.25 -27.11 8.72
C VAL A 196 7.57 -25.99 7.95
N ASN A 197 8.26 -25.39 6.97
CA ASN A 197 7.69 -24.35 6.11
C ASN A 197 6.48 -24.86 5.32
N ASP A 198 6.56 -26.07 4.75
CA ASP A 198 5.46 -26.68 4.00
C ASP A 198 4.21 -26.89 4.88
N ILE A 199 4.40 -27.39 6.11
CA ILE A 199 3.30 -27.60 7.06
C ILE A 199 2.64 -26.26 7.42
N ILE A 200 3.44 -25.23 7.72
CA ILE A 200 2.92 -23.89 8.06
C ILE A 200 2.17 -23.31 6.87
N PHE A 201 2.75 -23.38 5.67
CA PHE A 201 2.13 -22.91 4.45
C PHE A 201 0.79 -23.60 4.20
N GLN A 202 0.76 -24.93 4.24
CA GLN A 202 -0.46 -25.70 4.00
C GLN A 202 -1.55 -25.38 5.04
N ASN A 203 -1.20 -25.23 6.32
CA ASN A 203 -2.14 -24.80 7.35
C ASN A 203 -2.71 -23.39 7.07
N SER A 204 -1.85 -22.43 6.70
CA SER A 204 -2.28 -21.08 6.37
C SER A 204 -3.21 -21.04 5.13
N PHE A 205 -2.90 -21.86 4.13
CA PHE A 205 -3.67 -21.96 2.89
C PHE A 205 -5.05 -22.57 3.12
N GLU A 206 -5.15 -23.61 3.96
CA GLU A 206 -6.43 -24.20 4.32
C GLU A 206 -7.31 -23.24 5.13
N LYS A 207 -6.72 -22.45 6.05
CA LYS A 207 -7.45 -21.36 6.72
C LYS A 207 -7.99 -20.33 5.72
N TYR A 208 -7.19 -19.96 4.72
CA TYR A 208 -7.60 -19.03 3.66
C TYR A 208 -8.77 -19.58 2.83
N LYS A 209 -8.70 -20.84 2.38
CA LYS A 209 -9.80 -21.50 1.66
C LYS A 209 -11.11 -21.48 2.43
N ARG A 210 -11.08 -21.86 3.72
CA ARG A 210 -12.28 -21.89 4.58
C ARG A 210 -12.96 -20.52 4.68
N LYS A 211 -12.17 -19.45 4.85
CA LYS A 211 -12.71 -18.08 4.89
C LYS A 211 -13.34 -17.65 3.56
N ASN A 212 -12.73 -17.99 2.43
CA ASN A 212 -13.29 -17.64 1.12
C ASN A 212 -14.55 -18.45 0.78
N ALA A 213 -14.65 -19.70 1.25
CA ALA A 213 -15.85 -20.50 1.08
C ALA A 213 -17.05 -19.95 1.88
N GLN A 214 -16.81 -19.29 3.02
CA GLN A 214 -17.85 -18.65 3.85
C GLN A 214 -18.30 -17.27 3.34
N ASN A 215 -17.52 -16.65 2.44
CA ASN A 215 -17.79 -15.31 1.89
C ASN A 215 -18.41 -15.36 0.46
N LYS A 216 -18.76 -16.56 -0.02
CA LYS A 216 -19.55 -16.78 -1.24
C LYS A 216 -20.98 -17.08 -0.86
#